data_AF-A0A815RD59-F1
#
_entry.id   AF-A0A815RD59-F1
#
_cell.length_a   1.000
_cell.length_b   1.000
_cell.length_c   1.000
_cell.angle_alpha   90.00
_cell.angle_beta   90.00
_cell.angle_gamma   90.00
#
_symmetry.space_group_name_H-M   'P 1'
#
loop_
_entity.id
_entity.type
_entity.pdbx_description
1 polymer ?
#
loop_
_entity_poly.entity_id
_entity_poly.type
_entity_poly.pdbx_seq_one_letter_code
_entity_poly.pdbx_strand_id
1 'polypeptide(L)'
;MPTIHGKFCTRVYSDLVKTSVQHVVIIATFHDDRSSSNFSPYVRIHSECLTGEIFDCLKCDYGPQLNAALDKINEVGGLLIYPRDHMKDKNGLDTVAANIAFGFPADDRKYDAAAAILNDLGIVSIRLLINNSDK
;
A
#
# COMPACT_ATOMS: atom_id res chain seq x y z
N MET A 1 -5.52 -3.68 16.29
CA MET A 1 -4.13 -4.17 16.25
C MET A 1 -3.19 -3.11 16.81
N PRO A 2 -2.69 -3.28 18.06
CA PRO A 2 -1.62 -2.43 18.58
C PRO A 2 -0.27 -2.78 17.94
N THR A 3 0.55 -1.77 17.64
CA THR A 3 1.91 -1.89 17.10
C THR A 3 2.83 -0.83 17.70
N ILE A 4 4.11 -0.84 17.34
CA ILE A 4 5.06 0.23 17.70
C ILE A 4 4.69 1.59 17.07
N HIS A 5 3.89 1.59 16.00
CA HIS A 5 3.46 2.79 15.29
C HIS A 5 2.11 3.33 15.78
N GLY A 6 1.45 2.64 16.71
CA GLY A 6 0.14 3.05 17.24
C GLY A 6 -0.90 1.94 17.22
N LYS A 7 -2.19 2.33 17.29
CA LYS A 7 -3.32 1.39 17.28
C LYS A 7 -4.07 1.51 15.96
N PHE A 8 -4.22 0.38 15.27
CA PHE A 8 -4.89 0.32 13.97
C PHE A 8 -6.09 -0.60 13.99
N CYS A 9 -7.07 -0.34 13.13
CA CYS A 9 -8.04 -1.33 12.70
C CYS A 9 -7.50 -2.05 11.47
N THR A 10 -7.70 -3.36 11.39
CA THR A 10 -7.27 -4.17 10.24
C THR A 10 -8.49 -4.76 9.55
N ARG A 11 -8.49 -4.74 8.21
CA ARG A 11 -9.51 -5.38 7.38
C ARG A 11 -8.84 -6.21 6.31
N VAL A 12 -9.42 -7.36 6.00
CA VAL A 12 -8.93 -8.26 4.96
C VAL A 12 -9.94 -8.31 3.83
N TYR A 13 -9.46 -8.18 2.60
CA TYR A 13 -10.25 -8.29 1.38
C TYR A 13 -9.79 -9.52 0.62
N SER A 14 -10.72 -10.44 0.34
CA SER A 14 -10.43 -11.60 -0.50
C SER A 14 -10.65 -11.22 -1.96
N ASP A 15 -9.69 -11.53 -2.82
CA ASP A 15 -9.82 -11.32 -4.25
C ASP A 15 -10.81 -12.36 -4.82
N LEU A 16 -11.89 -11.87 -5.43
CA LEU A 16 -12.94 -12.71 -6.00
C LEU A 16 -12.54 -13.32 -7.36
N VAL A 17 -11.55 -12.72 -8.05
CA VAL A 17 -11.00 -13.20 -9.31
C VAL A 17 -9.84 -14.16 -9.04
N LYS A 18 -8.96 -13.81 -8.10
CA LYS A 18 -7.84 -14.63 -7.64
C LYS A 18 -8.15 -15.20 -6.25
N THR A 19 -8.99 -16.23 -6.21
CA THR A 19 -9.62 -16.76 -4.98
C THR A 19 -8.69 -17.13 -3.81
N SER A 20 -7.38 -17.23 -4.01
CA SER A 20 -6.38 -17.48 -2.97
C SER A 20 -5.60 -16.24 -2.51
N VAL A 21 -5.91 -15.05 -3.03
CA VAL A 21 -5.25 -13.79 -2.68
C VAL A 21 -6.09 -13.03 -1.67
N GLN A 22 -5.44 -12.57 -0.59
CA GLN A 22 -6.06 -11.75 0.44
C GLN A 22 -5.27 -10.46 0.60
N HIS A 23 -5.87 -9.32 0.32
CA HIS A 23 -5.27 -8.01 0.54
C HIS A 23 -5.54 -7.56 1.97
N VAL A 24 -4.57 -6.87 2.59
CA VAL A 24 -4.70 -6.35 3.95
C VAL A 24 -4.81 -4.84 3.90
N VAL A 25 -5.73 -4.29 4.68
CA VAL A 25 -5.88 -2.85 4.88
C VAL A 25 -5.66 -2.54 6.35
N ILE A 26 -4.74 -1.62 6.61
CA ILE A 26 -4.45 -1.09 7.94
C ILE A 26 -5.02 0.32 8.00
N ILE A 27 -5.93 0.56 8.94
CA ILE A 27 -6.68 1.81 9.06
C ILE A 27 -6.29 2.46 10.39
N ALA A 28 -5.73 3.66 10.33
CA ALA A 28 -5.54 4.47 11.51
C ALA A 28 -6.89 5.04 11.95
N THR A 29 -7.11 5.18 13.27
CA THR A 29 -8.31 5.86 13.76
C THR A 29 -8.36 7.27 13.20
N PHE A 30 -9.42 7.58 12.45
CA PHE A 30 -9.65 8.92 11.96
C PHE A 30 -9.93 9.84 13.14
N HIS A 31 -9.18 10.93 13.28
CA HIS A 31 -9.56 12.02 14.16
C HIS A 31 -10.82 12.67 13.58
N ASP A 32 -11.99 12.25 14.08
CA ASP A 32 -13.37 12.81 14.09
C ASP A 32 -13.88 13.79 13.00
N ASP A 33 -13.17 13.98 11.89
CA ASP A 33 -13.46 14.98 10.86
C ASP A 33 -14.20 14.40 9.66
N ARG A 34 -14.87 13.24 9.85
CA ARG A 34 -15.75 12.63 8.84
C ARG A 34 -16.94 13.52 8.47
N SER A 35 -17.21 14.57 9.26
CA SER A 35 -18.30 15.52 9.03
C SER A 35 -17.91 16.70 8.13
N SER A 36 -16.63 16.87 7.77
CA SER A 36 -16.24 17.88 6.77
C SER A 36 -16.33 17.28 5.37
N SER A 37 -17.09 17.94 4.51
CA SER A 37 -17.37 17.55 3.11
C SER A 37 -16.13 17.49 2.19
N ASN A 38 -14.92 17.72 2.72
CA ASN A 38 -13.64 17.76 2.00
C ASN A 38 -12.55 16.85 2.60
N PHE A 39 -12.89 15.91 3.50
CA PHE A 39 -11.89 15.02 4.09
C PHE A 39 -11.39 13.97 3.09
N SER A 40 -10.14 14.12 2.63
CA SER A 40 -9.43 13.10 1.83
C SER A 40 -8.39 12.39 2.71
N PRO A 41 -8.55 11.10 3.06
CA PRO A 41 -7.58 10.39 3.89
C PRO A 41 -6.23 10.27 3.20
N TYR A 42 -5.15 10.22 3.99
CA TYR A 42 -3.86 9.80 3.46
C TYR A 42 -3.89 8.30 3.17
N VAL A 43 -3.47 7.91 1.97
CA VAL A 43 -3.50 6.51 1.53
C VAL A 43 -2.12 6.11 1.07
N ARG A 44 -1.57 5.04 1.67
CA ARG A 44 -0.39 4.35 1.16
C ARG A 44 -0.82 3.09 0.44
N ILE A 45 -0.40 2.89 -0.81
CA ILE A 45 -0.44 1.58 -1.46
C ILE A 45 0.96 1.01 -1.37
N HIS A 46 1.14 -0.08 -0.61
CA HIS A 46 2.44 -0.61 -0.27
C HIS A 46 2.63 -2.00 -0.86
N SER A 47 3.58 -2.13 -1.80
CA SER A 47 3.92 -3.43 -2.38
C SER A 47 4.59 -4.33 -1.36
N GLU A 48 4.19 -5.60 -1.33
CA GLU A 48 4.82 -6.61 -0.48
C GLU A 48 6.31 -6.79 -0.81
N CYS A 49 7.17 -6.64 0.20
CA CYS A 49 8.56 -7.07 0.12
C CYS A 49 8.97 -7.80 1.40
N LEU A 50 8.81 -9.13 1.42
CA LEU A 50 9.17 -9.97 2.56
C LEU A 50 10.61 -9.71 3.06
N THR A 51 11.57 -9.64 2.14
CA THR A 51 12.98 -9.44 2.49
C THR A 51 13.28 -8.06 3.06
N GLY A 52 12.63 -7.02 2.53
CA GLY A 52 12.82 -5.65 3.00
C GLY A 52 12.13 -5.37 4.34
N GLU A 53 10.97 -5.99 4.57
CA GLU A 53 10.10 -5.69 5.70
C GLU A 53 10.36 -6.57 6.93
N ILE A 54 10.68 -7.85 6.73
CA ILE A 54 10.89 -8.79 7.84
C ILE A 54 12.38 -9.02 8.12
N PHE A 55 13.21 -9.02 7.08
CA PHE A 55 14.63 -9.34 7.18
C PHE A 55 15.55 -8.12 7.06
N ASP A 56 14.99 -6.91 7.05
CA ASP A 56 15.73 -5.65 6.94
C ASP A 56 16.78 -5.65 5.80
N CYS A 57 16.38 -6.19 4.64
CA CYS A 57 17.29 -6.33 3.51
C CYS A 57 17.82 -4.97 3.04
N LEU A 58 19.13 -4.77 3.11
CA LEU A 58 19.82 -3.54 2.71
C LEU A 58 19.78 -3.24 1.20
N LYS A 59 19.25 -4.16 0.38
CA LYS A 59 19.14 -3.97 -1.08
C LYS A 59 17.87 -3.25 -1.51
N CYS A 60 16.97 -2.97 -0.58
CA CYS A 60 15.73 -2.26 -0.83
C CYS A 60 15.31 -1.46 0.40
N ASP A 61 14.40 -0.53 0.24
CA ASP A 61 13.94 0.38 1.29
C ASP A 61 12.44 0.18 1.66
N TYR A 62 11.83 -0.93 1.24
CA TYR A 62 10.42 -1.24 1.53
C TYR A 62 10.11 -1.29 3.04
N GLY A 63 11.01 -1.82 3.88
CA GLY A 63 10.83 -1.84 5.34
C GLY A 63 10.75 -0.43 5.93
N PRO A 64 11.80 0.41 5.75
CA PRO A 64 11.75 1.82 6.15
C PRO A 64 10.54 2.59 5.59
N GLN A 65 10.16 2.35 4.33
CA GLN A 65 8.98 2.97 3.73
C GLN A 65 7.66 2.52 4.38
N LEU A 66 7.52 1.24 4.71
CA LEU A 66 6.36 0.70 5.42
C LEU A 66 6.22 1.38 6.79
N ASN A 67 7.33 1.44 7.55
CA ASN A 67 7.38 2.07 8.87
C ASN A 67 6.99 3.55 8.79
N ALA A 68 7.61 4.30 7.87
CA ALA A 68 7.31 5.72 7.67
C ALA A 68 5.85 5.95 7.27
N ALA A 69 5.28 5.08 6.45
CA ALA A 69 3.87 5.17 6.08
C ALA A 69 2.93 4.89 7.26
N LEU A 70 3.23 3.88 8.08
CA LEU A 70 2.46 3.54 9.29
C LEU A 70 2.50 4.67 10.31
N ASP A 71 3.68 5.25 10.56
CA ASP A 71 3.84 6.44 11.40
C ASP A 71 3.00 7.60 10.86
N LYS A 72 3.09 7.84 9.54
CA LYS A 72 2.38 8.97 8.94
C LYS A 72 0.88 8.81 9.04
N ILE A 73 0.31 7.68 8.65
CA ILE A 73 -1.15 7.49 8.72
C ILE A 73 -1.66 7.52 10.16
N ASN A 74 -0.85 7.11 11.15
CA ASN A 74 -1.22 7.20 12.56
C ASN A 74 -1.21 8.65 13.07
N GLU A 75 -0.26 9.47 12.60
CA GLU A 75 -0.17 10.89 12.93
C GLU A 75 -1.31 11.71 12.32
N VAL A 76 -1.54 11.58 11.01
CA VAL A 76 -2.45 12.49 10.27
C VAL A 76 -3.80 11.87 9.91
N GLY A 77 -4.01 10.60 10.24
CA GLY A 77 -5.18 9.83 9.84
C GLY A 77 -5.10 9.35 8.40
N GLY A 78 -5.52 8.11 8.17
CA GLY A 78 -5.41 7.49 6.86
C GLY A 78 -5.47 5.98 6.90
N LEU A 79 -5.04 5.37 5.81
CA LEU A 79 -4.95 3.92 5.68
C LEU A 79 -3.78 3.50 4.79
N LEU A 80 -3.32 2.28 5.01
CA LEU A 80 -2.35 1.59 4.18
C LEU A 80 -3.03 0.37 3.58
N ILE A 81 -2.98 0.26 2.25
CA ILE A 81 -3.41 -0.91 1.49
C ILE A 81 -2.16 -1.71 1.16
N TYR A 82 -2.14 -2.96 1.59
CA TYR A 82 -1.09 -3.93 1.31
C TYR A 82 -1.66 -4.96 0.32
N PRO A 83 -1.66 -4.65 -0.99
CA PRO A 83 -2.13 -5.58 -1.99
C PRO A 83 -1.20 -6.79 -2.07
N ARG A 84 -1.77 -7.99 -1.95
CA ARG A 84 -1.06 -9.26 -2.10
C ARG A 84 -1.08 -9.76 -3.54
N ASP A 85 -1.08 -8.85 -4.49
CA ASP A 85 -0.84 -9.19 -5.88
C ASP A 85 0.64 -9.52 -6.04
N HIS A 86 0.92 -10.59 -6.75
CA HIS A 86 2.25 -11.04 -7.13
C HIS A 86 2.88 -10.03 -8.10
N MET A 87 3.26 -8.85 -7.58
CA MET A 87 4.26 -7.99 -8.18
C MET A 87 5.56 -8.81 -8.11
N LYS A 88 5.82 -9.57 -9.17
CA LYS A 88 7.04 -10.37 -9.31
C LYS A 88 8.22 -9.42 -9.35
N ASP A 89 8.90 -9.26 -8.22
CA ASP A 89 10.28 -8.77 -8.22
C ASP A 89 11.18 -9.76 -7.50
N LYS A 90 11.65 -10.75 -8.26
CA LYS A 90 12.80 -11.58 -7.83
C LYS A 90 14.14 -10.84 -8.01
N ASN A 91 14.19 -9.75 -8.77
CA ASN A 91 15.46 -9.14 -9.19
C ASN A 91 15.56 -7.61 -8.99
N GLY A 92 14.57 -6.92 -8.41
CA GLY A 92 14.66 -5.47 -8.18
C GLY A 92 14.86 -4.67 -9.47
N LEU A 93 14.28 -5.14 -10.58
CA LEU A 93 14.33 -4.47 -11.87
C LEU A 93 12.92 -3.97 -12.20
N ASP A 94 12.45 -3.02 -11.41
CA ASP A 94 11.37 -2.12 -11.81
C ASP A 94 11.92 -1.11 -12.82
N THR A 95 12.40 -1.62 -13.95
CA THR A 95 12.73 -0.79 -15.10
C THR A 95 11.83 -1.21 -16.23
N VAL A 96 11.17 -0.23 -16.82
CA VAL A 96 10.46 -0.31 -18.11
C VAL A 96 11.22 -1.18 -19.12
N ALA A 97 12.56 -1.15 -19.08
CA ALA A 97 13.45 -1.97 -19.89
C ALA A 97 13.32 -3.50 -19.66
N ALA A 98 13.17 -3.97 -18.42
CA ALA A 98 12.98 -5.40 -18.13
C ALA A 98 11.61 -5.88 -18.61
N ASN A 99 10.56 -5.10 -18.37
CA ASN A 99 9.22 -5.41 -18.88
C ASN A 99 9.19 -5.49 -20.41
N ILE A 100 9.78 -4.50 -21.09
CA ILE A 100 9.91 -4.51 -22.56
C ILE A 100 10.73 -5.72 -23.05
N ALA A 101 11.83 -6.08 -22.36
CA ALA A 101 12.66 -7.22 -22.72
C ALA A 101 11.93 -8.57 -22.63
N PHE A 102 10.97 -8.69 -21.71
CA PHE A 102 10.10 -9.87 -21.58
C PHE A 102 8.78 -9.76 -22.36
N GLY A 103 8.56 -8.66 -23.10
CA GLY A 103 7.33 -8.43 -23.86
C GLY A 103 6.12 -8.03 -23.00
N PHE A 104 6.33 -7.60 -21.75
CA PHE A 104 5.30 -7.06 -20.86
C PHE A 104 5.16 -5.53 -21.03
N PRO A 105 3.97 -4.96 -20.74
CA PRO A 105 3.77 -3.51 -20.73
C PRO A 105 4.72 -2.80 -19.76
N ALA A 106 5.16 -1.58 -20.14
CA ALA A 106 6.14 -0.79 -19.40
C ALA A 106 5.77 -0.51 -17.93
N ASP A 107 4.48 -0.42 -17.62
CA ASP A 107 3.93 -0.27 -16.27
C ASP A 107 2.65 -1.13 -16.16
N ASP A 108 2.80 -2.42 -15.82
CA ASP A 108 1.67 -3.33 -15.57
C ASP A 108 1.28 -3.34 -14.07
N ARG A 109 1.52 -2.23 -13.35
CA ARG A 109 1.09 -2.11 -11.95
C ARG A 109 -0.42 -2.04 -11.89
N LYS A 110 -1.03 -3.18 -11.59
CA LYS A 110 -2.48 -3.31 -11.40
C LYS A 110 -2.86 -2.79 -10.02
N TYR A 111 -3.39 -1.57 -9.99
CA TYR A 111 -3.99 -0.96 -8.79
C TYR A 111 -5.47 -1.31 -8.63
N ASP A 112 -6.00 -2.22 -9.45
CA ASP A 112 -7.42 -2.59 -9.48
C ASP A 112 -7.93 -3.03 -8.11
N ALA A 113 -7.16 -3.85 -7.39
CA ALA A 113 -7.48 -4.29 -6.04
C ALA A 113 -7.55 -3.09 -5.06
N ALA A 114 -6.59 -2.17 -5.13
CA ALA A 114 -6.58 -0.99 -4.28
C ALA A 114 -7.76 -0.05 -4.59
N ALA A 115 -8.09 0.14 -5.87
CA ALA A 115 -9.24 0.93 -6.29
C ALA A 115 -10.57 0.31 -5.83
N ALA A 116 -10.74 -1.01 -5.96
CA ALA A 116 -11.91 -1.73 -5.48
C ALA A 116 -12.07 -1.63 -3.96
N ILE A 117 -10.96 -1.74 -3.22
CA ILE A 117 -10.94 -1.58 -1.76
C ILE A 117 -11.35 -0.16 -1.36
N LEU A 118 -10.80 0.88 -1.99
CA LEU A 118 -11.15 2.27 -1.69
C LEU A 118 -12.64 2.54 -1.97
N ASN A 119 -13.17 1.99 -3.06
CA ASN A 119 -14.58 2.09 -3.41
C ASN A 119 -15.49 1.40 -2.38
N ASP A 120 -15.13 0.18 -1.92
CA ASP A 120 -15.88 -0.51 -0.84
C ASP A 120 -15.85 0.28 0.48
N LEU A 121 -14.75 0.97 0.76
CA LEU A 121 -14.64 1.85 1.93
C LEU A 121 -15.40 3.18 1.78
N GLY A 122 -16.02 3.44 0.61
CA GLY A 122 -16.74 4.68 0.31
C GLY A 122 -15.83 5.90 0.13
N ILE A 123 -14.54 5.69 -0.18
CA ILE A 123 -13.54 6.74 -0.32
C ILE A 123 -13.47 7.18 -1.78
N VAL A 124 -13.88 8.42 -2.04
CA VAL A 124 -13.93 9.00 -3.40
C VAL A 124 -12.70 9.84 -3.76
N SER A 125 -11.95 10.30 -2.76
CA SER A 125 -10.73 11.11 -2.94
C SER A 125 -9.69 10.76 -1.88
N ILE A 126 -8.42 10.78 -2.26
CA ILE A 126 -7.30 10.38 -1.40
C ILE A 126 -6.14 11.36 -1.52
N ARG A 127 -5.32 11.44 -0.47
CA ARG A 127 -3.96 12.00 -0.53
C ARG A 127 -2.97 10.84 -0.60
N LEU A 128 -2.51 10.52 -1.81
CA LEU A 128 -1.61 9.38 -2.01
C LEU A 128 -0.23 9.65 -1.39
N LEU A 129 0.19 8.76 -0.50
CA LEU A 129 1.54 8.74 0.08
C LEU A 129 2.48 8.00 -0.89
N ILE A 130 3.07 8.77 -1.81
CA ILE A 130 4.14 8.29 -2.68
C ILE A 130 5.48 8.29 -1.94
N ASN A 131 6.42 7.45 -2.39
CA ASN A 131 7.80 7.54 -1.92
C ASN A 131 8.39 8.90 -2.34
N ASN A 132 9.12 9.55 -1.44
CA ASN A 132 9.95 10.68 -1.83
C ASN A 132 10.96 10.20 -2.87
N SER A 133 10.81 10.69 -4.10
CA SER A 133 11.68 10.39 -5.24
C SER A 133 12.96 11.25 -5.16
N ASP A 134 13.68 11.17 -4.03
CA ASP A 134 15.04 11.71 -3.89
C ASP A 134 16.12 10.62 -4.02
N LYS A 135 15.71 9.42 -4.47
CA LYS A 135 16.56 8.40 -5.10
C LYS A 135 15.81 7.67 -6.20
#